data_AF-A0A8H7VSY8-F1
#
_entry.id   AF-A0A8H7VSY8-F1
#
_cell.length_a   1.000
_cell.length_b   1.000
_cell.length_c   1.000
_cell.angle_alpha   90.00
_cell.angle_beta   90.00
_cell.angle_gamma   90.00
#
_symmetry.space_group_name_H-M   'P 1'
#
loop_
_entity.id
_entity.type
_entity.pdbx_description
1 polymer ?
#
loop_
_entity_poly.entity_id
_entity_poly.type
_entity_poly.pdbx_seq_one_letter_code
_entity_poly.pdbx_strand_id
1 'polypeptide(L)'
;MESFQNTVQQVNLASLLGLHLGLALLGAIASNPTYNIPIFFFGIWAYNNRESNSPIKTFTGVLAFSILLDIIWIFLHGVNHQDESGFGFALFFNVISLIIKPISVYSGINNLKERGDSISAGNWSEAPGAFPSGAYQNVRDGDSAEFA
;
A
#
# COMPACT_ATOMS: atom_id res chain seq x y z
N MET A 1 -14.09 -7.42 26.98
CA MET A 1 -12.88 -6.80 26.39
C MET A 1 -11.99 -7.82 25.71
N GLU A 2 -11.80 -9.01 26.27
CA GLU A 2 -11.03 -10.10 25.64
C GLU A 2 -11.59 -10.58 24.28
N SER A 3 -12.92 -10.65 24.12
CA SER A 3 -13.53 -10.99 22.83
C SER A 3 -13.23 -9.96 21.74
N PHE A 4 -13.24 -8.67 22.08
CA PHE A 4 -12.86 -7.60 21.16
C PHE A 4 -11.36 -7.66 20.83
N GLN A 5 -10.51 -7.96 21.81
CA GLN A 5 -9.07 -8.14 21.62
C GLN A 5 -8.75 -9.36 20.74
N ASN A 6 -9.49 -10.48 20.90
CA ASN A 6 -9.35 -11.67 20.06
C ASN A 6 -9.84 -11.42 18.63
N THR A 7 -10.93 -10.66 18.43
CA THR A 7 -11.38 -10.25 17.10
C THR A 7 -10.38 -9.29 16.45
N VAL A 8 -9.80 -8.35 17.21
CA VAL A 8 -8.77 -7.41 16.75
C VAL A 8 -7.45 -8.13 16.43
N GLN A 9 -7.06 -9.16 17.21
CA GLN A 9 -5.92 -10.03 16.92
C GLN A 9 -6.16 -10.93 15.70
N GLN A 10 -7.42 -11.25 15.37
CA GLN A 10 -7.81 -12.02 14.18
C GLN A 10 -8.03 -11.18 12.92
N VAL A 11 -7.80 -9.86 12.95
CA VAL A 11 -7.88 -9.04 11.74
C VAL A 11 -6.68 -9.34 10.85
N ASN A 12 -6.83 -10.40 10.05
CA ASN A 12 -5.86 -10.84 9.07
C ASN A 12 -5.74 -9.76 7.97
N LEU A 13 -4.52 -9.31 7.72
CA LEU A 13 -4.20 -8.35 6.65
C LEU A 13 -4.78 -8.79 5.30
N ALA A 14 -4.79 -10.09 5.01
CA ALA A 14 -5.39 -10.63 3.78
C ALA A 14 -6.89 -10.32 3.67
N SER A 15 -7.64 -10.46 4.77
CA SER A 15 -9.08 -10.16 4.79
C SER A 15 -9.34 -8.66 4.62
N LEU A 16 -8.51 -7.82 5.26
CA LEU A 16 -8.57 -6.37 5.09
C LEU A 16 -8.28 -5.95 3.64
N LEU A 17 -7.27 -6.54 3.02
CA LEU A 17 -6.91 -6.30 1.63
C LEU A 17 -8.06 -6.71 0.68
N GLY A 18 -8.68 -7.86 0.92
CA GLY A 18 -9.85 -8.30 0.16
C GLY A 18 -11.04 -7.35 0.31
N LEU A 19 -11.30 -6.87 1.52
CA LEU A 19 -12.33 -5.87 1.77
C LEU A 19 -12.04 -4.56 1.04
N HIS A 20 -10.82 -4.02 1.15
CA HIS A 20 -10.40 -2.82 0.45
C HIS A 20 -10.54 -2.95 -1.07
N LEU A 21 -10.09 -4.07 -1.64
CA LEU A 21 -10.23 -4.33 -3.08
C LEU A 21 -11.70 -4.39 -3.48
N GLY A 22 -12.56 -5.07 -2.72
CA GLY A 22 -13.99 -5.12 -2.98
C GLY A 22 -14.64 -3.74 -2.96
N LEU A 23 -14.35 -2.93 -1.94
CA LEU A 23 -14.83 -1.54 -1.84
C LEU A 23 -14.33 -0.68 -3.01
N ALA A 24 -13.06 -0.83 -3.40
CA ALA A 24 -12.49 -0.07 -4.52
C ALA A 24 -13.08 -0.47 -5.88
N LEU A 25 -13.35 -1.76 -6.09
CA LEU A 25 -14.01 -2.26 -7.30
C LEU A 25 -15.47 -1.80 -7.39
N LEU A 26 -16.22 -1.86 -6.28
CA LEU A 26 -17.58 -1.34 -6.22
C LEU A 26 -17.60 0.17 -6.46
N GLY A 27 -16.69 0.92 -5.84
CA GLY A 27 -16.54 2.34 -6.07
C GLY A 27 -16.19 2.69 -7.53
N ALA A 28 -15.37 1.88 -8.19
CA ALA A 28 -14.92 2.10 -9.58
C ALA A 28 -16.02 1.94 -10.64
N ILE A 29 -17.22 1.47 -10.26
CA ILE A 29 -18.42 1.57 -11.12
C ILE A 29 -18.79 3.04 -11.36
N ALA A 30 -18.40 3.94 -10.45
CA ALA A 30 -18.57 5.37 -10.55
C ALA A 30 -17.22 6.11 -10.38
N SER A 31 -17.26 7.44 -10.19
CA SER A 31 -16.07 8.27 -10.04
C SER A 31 -15.36 7.98 -8.71
N ASN A 32 -14.30 7.17 -8.74
CA ASN A 32 -13.52 6.73 -7.59
C ASN A 32 -12.02 6.91 -7.85
N PRO A 33 -11.18 7.22 -6.85
CA PRO A 33 -9.72 7.22 -6.98
C PRO A 33 -9.18 5.92 -7.59
N THR A 34 -8.73 6.01 -8.84
CA THR A 34 -8.24 4.88 -9.62
C THR A 34 -6.94 4.28 -9.08
N TYR A 35 -6.17 5.05 -8.30
CA TYR A 35 -4.93 4.59 -7.66
C TYR A 35 -5.17 3.55 -6.57
N ASN A 36 -6.37 3.45 -5.99
CA ASN A 36 -6.64 2.51 -4.89
C ASN A 36 -6.60 1.05 -5.33
N ILE A 37 -7.15 0.73 -6.51
CA ILE A 37 -7.16 -0.64 -7.07
C ILE A 37 -5.74 -1.23 -7.22
N PRO A 38 -4.80 -0.59 -7.95
CA PRO A 38 -3.45 -1.15 -8.11
C PRO A 38 -2.70 -1.25 -6.79
N ILE A 39 -2.91 -0.32 -5.84
CA ILE A 39 -2.33 -0.41 -4.49
C ILE A 39 -2.79 -1.67 -3.76
N PHE A 40 -4.09 -2.00 -3.84
CA PHE A 40 -4.62 -3.19 -3.16
C PHE A 40 -4.20 -4.49 -3.83
N PHE A 41 -4.13 -4.54 -5.17
CA PHE A 41 -3.53 -5.68 -5.86
C PHE A 41 -2.06 -5.88 -5.49
N PHE A 42 -1.28 -4.79 -5.44
CA PHE A 42 0.09 -4.83 -4.97
C PHE A 42 0.17 -5.32 -3.51
N GLY A 43 -0.75 -4.89 -2.64
CA GLY A 43 -0.83 -5.37 -1.26
C GLY A 43 -1.10 -6.87 -1.13
N ILE A 44 -2.04 -7.41 -1.91
CA ILE A 44 -2.31 -8.86 -1.93
C ILE A 44 -1.07 -9.63 -2.39
N TRP A 45 -0.41 -9.16 -3.45
CA TRP A 45 0.83 -9.76 -3.92
C TRP A 45 1.94 -9.67 -2.86
N ALA A 46 2.16 -8.50 -2.27
CA ALA A 46 3.18 -8.24 -1.26
C ALA A 46 2.97 -9.07 0.02
N TYR A 47 1.72 -9.29 0.42
CA TYR A 47 1.39 -10.17 1.55
C TYR A 47 1.77 -11.62 1.27
N ASN A 48 1.50 -12.10 0.05
CA ASN A 48 1.80 -13.46 -0.39
C ASN A 48 3.30 -13.68 -0.70
N ASN A 49 4.04 -12.63 -1.05
CA ASN A 49 5.49 -12.72 -1.18
C ASN A 49 6.13 -12.85 0.22
N ARG A 50 6.62 -14.05 0.53
CA ARG A 50 7.27 -14.39 1.81
C ARG A 50 8.80 -14.44 1.73
N GLU A 51 9.36 -14.39 0.53
CA GLU A 51 10.81 -14.45 0.30
C GLU A 51 11.52 -13.16 0.69
N SER A 52 10.81 -12.03 0.66
CA SER A 52 11.34 -10.72 1.05
C SER A 52 10.32 -9.93 1.86
N ASN A 53 10.81 -9.12 2.79
CA ASN A 53 9.99 -8.15 3.55
C ASN A 53 9.89 -6.80 2.84
N SER A 54 10.72 -6.53 1.82
CA SER A 54 10.67 -5.28 1.06
C SER A 54 9.27 -4.99 0.47
N PRO A 55 8.56 -5.97 -0.15
CA PRO A 55 7.23 -5.71 -0.69
C PRO A 55 6.21 -5.22 0.33
N ILE A 56 6.15 -5.87 1.49
CA ILE A 56 5.16 -5.53 2.51
C ILE A 56 5.53 -4.21 3.21
N LYS A 57 6.83 -3.86 3.31
CA LYS A 57 7.28 -2.50 3.70
C LYS A 57 6.80 -1.44 2.72
N THR A 58 7.10 -1.62 1.43
CA THR A 58 6.71 -0.67 0.38
C THR A 58 5.20 -0.52 0.34
N PHE A 59 4.46 -1.62 0.41
CA PHE A 59 3.00 -1.59 0.46
C PHE A 59 2.50 -0.80 1.65
N THR A 60 3.03 -1.04 2.85
CA THR A 60 2.56 -0.36 4.07
C THR A 60 2.82 1.15 3.99
N GLY A 61 3.98 1.56 3.45
CA GLY A 61 4.29 2.97 3.21
C GLY A 61 3.36 3.61 2.16
N VAL A 62 3.15 2.94 1.03
CA VAL A 62 2.23 3.42 -0.04
C VAL A 62 0.79 3.49 0.47
N LEU A 63 0.33 2.51 1.25
CA LEU A 63 -0.99 2.51 1.85
C LEU A 63 -1.15 3.68 2.81
N ALA A 64 -0.16 3.95 3.66
CA ALA A 64 -0.17 5.11 4.55
C ALA A 64 -0.23 6.44 3.77
N PHE A 65 0.56 6.57 2.70
CA PHE A 65 0.50 7.74 1.82
C PHE A 65 -0.86 7.88 1.11
N SER A 66 -1.48 6.77 0.72
CA SER A 66 -2.79 6.77 0.07
C SER A 66 -3.93 7.33 0.93
N ILE A 67 -3.79 7.32 2.27
CA ILE A 67 -4.74 7.96 3.19
C ILE A 67 -4.77 9.47 2.91
N LEU A 68 -3.61 10.09 2.75
CA LEU A 68 -3.50 11.52 2.41
C LEU A 68 -4.12 11.80 1.04
N LEU A 69 -3.85 10.93 0.06
CA LEU A 69 -4.42 11.07 -1.28
C LEU A 69 -5.96 10.97 -1.28
N ASP A 70 -6.53 10.05 -0.51
CA ASP A 70 -7.99 9.90 -0.41
C ASP A 70 -8.63 11.14 0.23
N ILE A 71 -8.02 11.72 1.26
CA ILE A 71 -8.50 12.96 1.89
C ILE A 71 -8.47 14.10 0.86
N ILE A 72 -7.38 14.25 0.10
CA ILE A 72 -7.26 15.25 -0.96
C ILE A 72 -8.32 15.01 -2.05
N TRP A 73 -8.52 13.76 -2.47
CA TRP A 73 -9.50 13.40 -3.48
C TRP A 73 -10.92 13.77 -3.04
N ILE A 74 -11.30 13.42 -1.80
CA ILE A 74 -12.60 13.76 -1.20
C ILE A 74 -12.78 15.28 -1.12
N PHE A 75 -11.74 16.02 -0.72
CA PHE A 75 -11.83 17.48 -0.64
C PHE A 75 -12.00 18.12 -2.03
N LEU A 76 -11.25 17.65 -3.01
CA LEU A 76 -11.28 18.20 -4.37
C LEU A 76 -12.62 17.94 -5.07
N HIS A 77 -13.15 16.72 -4.97
CA HIS A 77 -14.38 16.31 -5.65
C HIS A 77 -15.64 16.56 -4.81
N GLY A 78 -15.52 16.58 -3.48
CA GLY A 78 -16.62 16.84 -2.55
C GLY A 78 -17.00 18.31 -2.41
N VAL A 79 -16.14 19.24 -2.83
CA VAL A 79 -16.46 20.68 -2.91
C VAL A 79 -16.94 21.06 -4.31
N ASN A 80 -16.42 20.39 -5.35
CA ASN A 80 -16.75 20.64 -6.75
C ASN A 80 -17.60 19.48 -7.32
N HIS A 81 -18.81 19.28 -6.78
CA HIS A 81 -19.77 18.31 -7.31
C HIS A 81 -20.30 18.75 -8.69
N GLN A 82 -19.47 18.71 -9.73
CA GLN A 82 -19.90 18.99 -11.09
C GLN A 82 -20.61 17.75 -11.64
N ASP A 83 -21.93 17.69 -11.56
CA ASP A 83 -22.84 16.81 -12.33
C ASP A 83 -22.44 15.32 -12.56
N GLU A 84 -21.58 14.75 -11.71
CA GLU A 84 -21.13 13.36 -11.82
C GLU A 84 -22.19 12.39 -11.28
N SER A 85 -22.85 11.68 -12.19
CA SER A 85 -23.78 10.60 -11.82
C SER A 85 -23.04 9.51 -11.03
N GLY A 86 -23.52 9.21 -9.83
CA GLY A 86 -22.95 8.15 -8.99
C GLY A 86 -21.82 8.58 -8.06
N PHE A 87 -21.49 9.88 -7.97
CA PHE A 87 -20.46 10.38 -7.06
C PHE A 87 -20.70 9.96 -5.59
N GLY A 88 -21.93 10.12 -5.08
CA GLY A 88 -22.27 9.72 -3.71
C GLY A 88 -22.10 8.22 -3.43
N PHE A 89 -22.31 7.38 -4.45
CA PHE A 89 -22.10 5.94 -4.36
C PHE A 89 -20.60 5.62 -4.23
N ALA A 90 -19.75 6.21 -5.08
CA ALA A 90 -18.30 6.03 -4.96
C ALA A 90 -17.74 6.61 -3.66
N LEU A 91 -18.22 7.79 -3.25
CA LEU A 91 -17.84 8.45 -2.00
C LEU A 91 -18.11 7.54 -0.79
N PHE A 92 -19.26 6.85 -0.75
CA PHE A 92 -19.59 5.93 0.33
C PHE A 92 -18.55 4.82 0.49
N PHE A 93 -18.18 4.12 -0.61
CA PHE A 93 -17.17 3.07 -0.55
C PHE A 93 -15.78 3.62 -0.23
N ASN A 94 -15.44 4.80 -0.76
CA ASN A 94 -14.16 5.42 -0.51
C ASN A 94 -14.01 5.86 0.95
N VAL A 95 -15.05 6.44 1.57
CA VAL A 95 -15.07 6.80 2.99
C VAL A 95 -14.95 5.57 3.89
N ILE A 96 -15.67 4.48 3.58
CA ILE A 96 -15.53 3.22 4.33
C ILE A 96 -14.10 2.68 4.20
N SER A 97 -13.54 2.68 2.98
CA SER A 97 -12.14 2.28 2.75
C SER A 97 -11.18 3.15 3.56
N LEU A 98 -11.36 4.47 3.57
CA LEU A 98 -10.54 5.43 4.31
C LEU A 98 -10.52 5.13 5.82
N ILE A 99 -11.66 4.78 6.42
CA ILE A 99 -11.75 4.43 7.85
C ILE A 99 -11.01 3.13 8.16
N ILE A 100 -11.01 2.18 7.23
CA ILE A 100 -10.36 0.87 7.40
C ILE A 100 -8.83 0.98 7.19
N LYS A 101 -8.36 1.91 6.35
CA LYS A 101 -6.94 2.03 5.98
C LYS A 101 -5.98 2.15 7.17
N PRO A 102 -6.23 2.97 8.22
CA PRO A 102 -5.37 3.01 9.41
C PRO A 102 -5.21 1.65 10.10
N ILE A 103 -6.29 0.86 10.14
CA ILE A 103 -6.26 -0.50 10.70
C ILE A 103 -5.39 -1.41 9.83
N SER A 104 -5.50 -1.30 8.51
CA SER A 104 -4.69 -2.04 7.54
C SER A 104 -3.22 -1.66 7.58
N VAL A 105 -2.89 -0.37 7.76
CA VAL A 105 -1.50 0.09 7.97
C VAL A 105 -0.93 -0.53 9.25
N TYR A 106 -1.70 -0.49 10.35
CA TYR A 106 -1.29 -1.11 11.61
C TYR A 106 -1.08 -2.63 11.47
N SER A 107 -1.98 -3.31 10.75
CA SER A 107 -1.86 -4.74 10.45
C SER A 107 -0.63 -5.05 9.58
N GLY A 108 -0.32 -4.19 8.59
CA GLY A 108 0.92 -4.25 7.80
C GLY A 108 2.19 -4.11 8.65
N ILE A 109 2.20 -3.16 9.59
CA ILE A 109 3.29 -2.98 10.56
C ILE A 109 3.46 -4.23 11.44
N ASN A 110 2.37 -4.80 11.94
CA ASN A 110 2.46 -6.02 12.76
C ASN A 110 2.96 -7.21 11.95
N ASN A 111 2.52 -7.35 10.70
CA ASN A 111 3.02 -8.42 9.84
C ASN A 111 4.53 -8.28 9.57
N LEU A 112 5.05 -7.06 9.47
CA LEU A 112 6.50 -6.83 9.41
C LEU A 112 7.21 -7.25 10.69
N LYS A 113 6.68 -6.87 11.85
CA LYS A 113 7.24 -7.25 13.15
C LYS A 113 7.26 -8.76 13.36
N GLU A 114 6.19 -9.45 12.96
CA GLU A 114 6.10 -10.91 12.98
C GLU A 114 7.16 -11.58 12.09
N ARG A 115 7.53 -10.93 10.99
CA ARG A 115 8.61 -11.37 10.09
C ARG A 115 10.01 -10.93 10.54
N GLY A 116 10.14 -10.38 11.76
CA GLY A 116 11.43 -9.94 12.32
C GLY A 116 11.93 -8.61 11.78
N ASP A 117 11.05 -7.78 11.22
CA ASP A 117 11.40 -6.54 10.53
C ASP A 117 10.59 -5.34 11.05
N SER A 118 10.99 -4.12 10.69
CA SER A 118 10.34 -2.89 11.13
C SER A 118 10.09 -1.91 9.98
N ILE A 119 9.17 -0.96 10.19
CA ILE A 119 9.05 0.18 9.28
C ILE A 119 10.28 1.07 9.51
N SER A 120 11.12 1.12 8.48
CA SER A 120 12.07 2.19 8.25
C SER A 120 11.53 3.04 7.11
N ALA A 121 11.81 4.34 7.11
CA ALA A 121 11.68 5.16 5.91
C ALA A 121 12.75 4.69 4.91
N GLY A 122 12.47 3.57 4.25
CA GLY A 122 13.41 2.85 3.39
C GLY A 122 13.78 3.68 2.16
N ASN A 123 14.99 3.43 1.67
CA ASN A 123 15.47 4.01 0.43
C ASN A 123 14.66 3.40 -0.73
N TRP A 124 14.13 4.19 -1.66
CA TRP A 124 13.31 3.66 -2.77
C TRP A 124 14.09 2.66 -3.65
N SER A 125 15.42 2.71 -3.60
CA SER A 125 16.33 1.72 -4.19
C SER A 125 16.21 0.31 -3.61
N GLU A 126 15.57 0.15 -2.45
CA GLU A 126 15.33 -1.13 -1.79
C GLU A 126 13.94 -1.70 -2.11
N ALA A 127 13.09 -0.96 -2.84
CA ALA A 127 11.76 -1.41 -3.23
C ALA A 127 11.85 -2.65 -4.15
N PRO A 128 10.86 -3.56 -4.12
CA PRO A 128 10.91 -4.76 -4.95
C PRO A 128 10.89 -4.39 -6.43
N GLY A 129 11.86 -4.91 -7.18
CA GLY A 129 12.00 -4.59 -8.60
C GLY A 129 12.61 -3.21 -8.87
N ALA A 130 13.08 -2.47 -7.86
CA ALA A 130 13.90 -1.30 -8.07
C ALA A 130 15.23 -1.69 -8.72
N PHE A 131 15.66 -0.92 -9.73
CA PHE A 131 16.98 -1.09 -10.33
C PHE A 131 18.02 -0.59 -9.31
N PRO A 132 18.96 -1.44 -8.88
CA PRO A 132 19.98 -1.01 -7.94
C PRO A 132 20.87 0.05 -8.61
N SER A 133 20.91 1.25 -8.06
CA SER A 133 21.69 2.39 -8.58
C SER A 133 23.21 2.22 -8.50
N GLY A 134 23.70 1.06 -8.05
CA GLY A 134 25.13 0.78 -7.90
C GLY A 134 25.52 -0.70 -7.84
N ALA A 135 24.64 -1.66 -8.16
CA ALA A 135 25.00 -3.09 -8.12
C ALA A 135 25.62 -3.62 -9.43
N TYR A 136 25.67 -2.79 -10.48
CA TYR A 136 26.47 -3.11 -11.65
C TYR A 136 27.88 -2.57 -11.40
N GLN A 137 28.74 -3.41 -10.82
CA GLN A 137 30.18 -3.23 -10.93
C GLN A 137 30.51 -3.37 -12.42
N ASN A 138 30.94 -2.28 -13.06
CA ASN A 138 31.44 -2.38 -14.43
C ASN A 138 32.66 -3.32 -14.37
N VAL A 139 32.61 -4.44 -15.11
CA VAL A 139 33.72 -5.43 -15.21
C VAL A 139 35.04 -4.78 -15.65
N ARG A 140 35.02 -3.51 -16.07
CA ARG A 140 36.13 -2.74 -16.60
C ARG A 140 36.98 -1.99 -15.56
N ASP A 141 36.56 -1.92 -14.30
CA ASP A 141 37.25 -1.11 -13.29
C ASP A 141 38.35 -1.88 -12.51
N GLY A 142 38.59 -3.15 -12.85
CA GLY A 142 39.56 -4.01 -12.17
C GLY A 142 41.00 -3.98 -12.71
N ASP A 143 41.27 -3.32 -13.84
CA ASP A 143 42.49 -3.64 -14.62
C ASP A 143 43.27 -2.42 -15.15
N SER A 144 42.92 -1.19 -14.76
CA SER A 144 43.57 0.04 -15.28
C SER A 144 44.70 0.57 -14.40
N ALA A 145 44.93 0.00 -13.21
CA ALA A 145 45.97 0.43 -12.28
C ALA A 145 47.26 -0.40 -12.33
N GLU A 146 47.29 -1.53 -13.07
CA GLU A 146 48.43 -2.45 -13.10
C GLU A 146 49.41 -2.21 -14.28
N PHE A 147 49.14 -1.23 -15.14
CA PHE A 147 49.95 -0.92 -16.33
C PHE A 147 50.44 0.54 -16.42
N ALA A 148 50.52 1.27 -15.30
CA ALA A 148 51.08 2.62 -15.24
C ALA A 148 52.48 2.63 -14.59
#